data_AF-A0A9D3W8Y2-F1
#
_entry.id   AF-A0A9D3W8Y2-F1
#
_cell.length_a   1.000
_cell.length_b   1.000
_cell.length_c   1.000
_cell.angle_alpha   90.00
_cell.angle_beta   90.00
_cell.angle_gamma   90.00
#
_symmetry.space_group_name_H-M   'P 1'
#
loop_
_entity.id
_entity.type
_entity.pdbx_description
1 polymer ?
#
loop_
_entity_poly.entity_id
_entity_poly.type
_entity_poly.pdbx_seq_one_letter_code
_entity_poly.pdbx_strand_id
1 'polypeptide(L)'
;MGSGKCMTLLTLLAVLGMVMVDKVGSQNYGDALSKCILLFEGQRSGKLPSNQRMIWRKDSALRDGSDLGMDLLGGYYDAGDNVKFNFPMAFSTTMLAWSVIELGQFMGPDLQHALDSIRWGADYLLKSTDLPGKVTAAVGNPIADHNCWERPEDMDTPRTSYVVNQTHPGSEVSAETAAAIAASSLVFKSAQHRYSIQLVNRAKEVFEFADKFRGNYKDSVGQGVCPFYCDWGSYSYMDELIWGAAWLFKVTKEQKYRDYVQNNISNLPRRVIRLLNGELQAAKSFAEFGWDAKDAGINVLVSGLVMNSTSAEPYVRRQVRLQRLA
;
A
#
# COMPACT_ATOMS: atom_id res chain seq x y z
N MET A 1 -4.52 -33.47 64.46
CA MET A 1 -5.51 -32.55 63.86
C MET A 1 -4.92 -31.64 62.76
N GLY A 2 -3.93 -32.07 61.96
CA GLY A 2 -3.19 -31.16 61.06
C GLY A 2 -3.27 -31.40 59.54
N SER A 3 -3.69 -32.59 59.08
CA SER A 3 -3.56 -32.97 57.66
C SER A 3 -4.77 -32.58 56.80
N GLY A 4 -6.00 -32.72 57.32
CA GLY A 4 -7.22 -32.47 56.53
C GLY A 4 -7.40 -31.02 56.09
N LYS A 5 -7.07 -30.04 56.96
CA LYS A 5 -7.26 -28.61 56.68
C LYS A 5 -6.37 -28.09 55.53
N CYS A 6 -5.18 -28.67 55.36
CA CYS A 6 -4.25 -28.27 54.30
C CYS A 6 -4.74 -28.76 52.92
N MET A 7 -5.29 -29.97 52.87
CA MET A 7 -5.82 -30.56 51.63
C MET A 7 -7.11 -29.87 51.16
N THR A 8 -7.96 -29.40 52.08
CA THR A 8 -9.15 -28.59 51.77
C THR A 8 -8.79 -27.19 51.28
N LEU A 9 -7.73 -26.57 51.82
CA LEU A 9 -7.26 -25.26 51.38
C LEU A 9 -6.62 -25.30 49.99
N LEU A 10 -5.84 -26.35 49.69
CA LEU A 10 -5.25 -26.58 48.37
C LEU A 10 -6.32 -26.86 47.29
N THR A 11 -7.37 -27.60 47.63
CA THR A 11 -8.51 -27.83 46.71
C THR A 11 -9.34 -26.57 46.51
N LEU A 12 -9.59 -25.76 47.55
CA LEU A 12 -10.25 -24.46 47.40
C LEU A 12 -9.44 -23.46 46.57
N LEU A 13 -8.11 -23.42 46.73
CA LEU A 13 -7.22 -22.59 45.92
C LEU A 13 -7.13 -23.07 44.47
N ALA A 14 -7.16 -24.38 44.22
CA ALA A 14 -7.23 -24.93 42.87
C ALA A 14 -8.58 -24.66 42.19
N VAL A 15 -9.69 -24.73 42.93
CA VAL A 15 -11.03 -24.37 42.43
C VAL A 15 -11.15 -22.86 42.21
N LEU A 16 -10.63 -22.02 43.11
CA LEU A 16 -10.54 -20.57 42.88
C LEU A 16 -9.64 -20.25 41.67
N GLY A 17 -8.52 -20.96 41.49
CA GLY A 17 -7.63 -20.80 40.34
C GLY A 17 -8.27 -21.22 39.01
N MET A 18 -9.14 -22.24 39.02
CA MET A 18 -9.94 -22.64 37.84
C MET A 18 -11.09 -21.68 37.55
N VAL A 19 -11.64 -21.00 38.56
CA VAL A 19 -12.69 -19.98 38.40
C VAL A 19 -12.10 -18.61 37.99
N MET A 20 -10.81 -18.38 38.26
CA MET A 20 -10.04 -17.19 37.87
C MET A 20 -9.32 -17.34 36.53
N VAL A 21 -9.64 -18.35 35.72
CA VAL A 21 -9.39 -18.26 34.28
C VAL A 21 -10.36 -17.21 33.76
N ASP A 22 -9.99 -15.95 33.91
CA ASP A 22 -10.60 -14.85 33.18
C ASP A 22 -10.70 -15.32 31.74
N LYS A 23 -11.94 -15.46 31.26
CA LYS A 23 -12.19 -15.35 29.83
C LYS A 23 -11.57 -14.00 29.45
N VAL A 24 -10.34 -14.02 28.95
CA VAL A 24 -9.87 -12.96 28.07
C VAL A 24 -10.94 -12.92 27.00
N GLY A 25 -11.85 -11.94 27.08
CA GLY A 25 -12.95 -11.82 26.14
C GLY A 25 -12.31 -11.82 24.76
N SER A 26 -12.55 -12.86 23.96
CA SER A 26 -11.94 -12.93 22.65
C SER A 26 -12.43 -11.70 21.89
N GLN A 27 -11.51 -10.87 21.43
CA GLN A 27 -11.89 -9.70 20.65
C GLN A 27 -12.71 -10.16 19.44
N ASN A 28 -13.80 -9.46 19.15
CA ASN A 28 -14.64 -9.79 18.00
C ASN A 28 -13.95 -9.29 16.73
N TYR A 29 -13.00 -10.08 16.21
CA TYR A 29 -12.25 -9.73 15.01
C TYR A 29 -13.12 -9.63 13.76
N GLY A 30 -14.29 -10.29 13.74
CA GLY A 30 -15.28 -10.12 12.68
C GLY A 30 -15.87 -8.71 12.68
N ASP A 31 -16.36 -8.25 13.83
CA ASP A 31 -16.87 -6.87 13.99
C ASP A 31 -15.78 -5.81 13.70
N ALA A 32 -14.54 -6.05 14.15
CA ALA A 32 -13.42 -5.19 13.83
C ALA A 32 -13.16 -5.13 12.31
N LEU A 33 -13.15 -6.27 11.63
CA LEU A 33 -12.98 -6.34 10.17
C LEU A 33 -14.09 -5.59 9.43
N SER A 34 -15.36 -5.82 9.79
CA SER A 34 -16.50 -5.14 9.17
C SER A 34 -16.38 -3.62 9.28
N LYS A 35 -15.97 -3.12 10.46
CA LYS A 35 -15.76 -1.68 10.70
C LYS A 35 -14.55 -1.13 9.95
N CYS A 36 -13.45 -1.87 9.87
CA CYS A 36 -12.28 -1.48 9.09
C CYS A 36 -12.61 -1.34 7.59
N ILE A 37 -13.42 -2.23 7.03
CA ILE A 37 -13.84 -2.11 5.63
C ILE A 37 -14.84 -0.97 5.43
N LEU A 38 -15.72 -0.73 6.41
CA LEU A 38 -16.65 0.39 6.40
C LEU A 38 -15.92 1.76 6.43
N LEU A 39 -14.73 1.83 7.04
CA LEU A 39 -13.88 3.03 7.01
C LEU A 39 -13.54 3.45 5.57
N PHE A 40 -13.19 2.49 4.69
CA PHE A 40 -12.93 2.80 3.28
C PHE A 40 -14.15 3.44 2.60
N GLU A 41 -15.37 2.95 2.87
CA GLU A 41 -16.58 3.59 2.34
C GLU A 41 -16.72 5.04 2.83
N GLY A 42 -16.39 5.27 4.09
CA GLY A 42 -16.35 6.60 4.72
C GLY A 42 -15.34 7.56 4.08
N GLN A 43 -14.32 7.05 3.37
CA GLN A 43 -13.27 7.85 2.71
C GLN A 43 -13.49 8.05 1.21
N ARG A 44 -14.50 7.43 0.59
CA ARG A 44 -14.71 7.52 -0.87
C ARG A 44 -14.90 8.97 -1.33
N SER A 45 -14.16 9.41 -2.34
CA SER A 45 -14.33 10.70 -3.02
C SER A 45 -15.07 10.52 -4.35
N GLY A 46 -15.68 11.57 -4.90
CA GLY A 46 -16.42 11.50 -6.17
C GLY A 46 -17.90 11.19 -6.00
N LYS A 47 -18.52 10.64 -7.05
CA LYS A 47 -19.93 10.24 -7.06
C LYS A 47 -20.11 8.89 -6.39
N LEU A 48 -20.79 8.85 -5.25
CA LEU A 48 -20.95 7.66 -4.43
C LEU A 48 -21.89 6.64 -5.08
N PRO A 49 -21.66 5.33 -4.88
CA PRO A 49 -22.55 4.31 -5.40
C PRO A 49 -23.86 4.29 -4.61
N SER A 50 -24.97 3.92 -5.25
CA SER A 50 -26.29 3.92 -4.61
C SER A 50 -26.43 2.95 -3.44
N ASN A 51 -25.54 1.95 -3.34
CA ASN A 51 -25.49 0.96 -2.27
C ASN A 51 -24.45 1.29 -1.18
N GLN A 52 -23.90 2.52 -1.14
CA GLN A 52 -23.03 3.01 -0.08
C GLN A 52 -23.68 2.84 1.32
N ARG A 53 -22.99 2.21 2.26
CA ARG A 53 -23.51 1.98 3.63
C ARG A 53 -23.35 3.20 4.53
N MET A 54 -22.32 4.00 4.29
CA MET A 54 -22.05 5.26 5.02
C MET A 54 -22.93 6.42 4.52
N ILE A 55 -24.21 6.39 4.88
CA ILE A 55 -25.25 7.29 4.32
C ILE A 55 -25.10 8.78 4.69
N TRP A 56 -24.24 9.11 5.64
CA TRP A 56 -23.95 10.50 6.01
C TRP A 56 -22.98 11.18 5.03
N ARG A 57 -22.18 10.41 4.29
CA ARG A 57 -21.38 10.90 3.15
C ARG A 57 -22.26 11.14 1.92
N LYS A 58 -21.91 12.13 1.09
CA LYS A 58 -22.55 12.37 -0.22
C LYS A 58 -21.49 12.56 -1.32
N ASP A 59 -22.00 12.78 -2.52
CA ASP A 59 -21.19 13.09 -3.70
C ASP A 59 -20.33 14.34 -3.45
N SER A 60 -19.03 14.25 -3.73
CA SER A 60 -18.06 15.31 -3.48
C SER A 60 -16.97 15.36 -4.55
N ALA A 61 -16.19 16.43 -4.62
CA ALA A 61 -15.05 16.56 -5.55
C ALA A 61 -15.39 16.24 -7.04
N LEU A 62 -16.60 16.59 -7.48
CA LEU A 62 -17.15 16.21 -8.79
C LEU A 62 -16.49 16.92 -9.99
N ARG A 63 -15.47 17.74 -9.74
CA ARG A 63 -14.69 18.47 -10.75
C ARG A 63 -13.23 18.05 -10.78
N ASP A 64 -12.81 17.05 -10.01
CA ASP A 64 -11.43 16.56 -9.99
C ASP A 64 -10.95 16.15 -11.39
N GLY A 65 -9.80 16.68 -11.80
CA GLY A 65 -9.18 16.43 -13.10
C GLY A 65 -9.58 17.40 -14.21
N SER A 66 -10.51 18.34 -13.95
CA SER A 66 -10.92 19.34 -14.95
C SER A 66 -9.76 20.21 -15.44
N ASP A 67 -8.78 20.48 -14.57
CA ASP A 67 -7.54 21.22 -14.89
C ASP A 67 -6.62 20.47 -15.87
N LEU A 68 -6.76 19.15 -15.96
CA LEU A 68 -6.06 18.29 -16.92
C LEU A 68 -6.94 17.88 -18.11
N GLY A 69 -8.23 18.24 -18.13
CA GLY A 69 -9.19 17.71 -19.08
C GLY A 69 -9.45 16.21 -18.92
N MET A 70 -9.34 15.70 -17.70
CA MET A 70 -9.52 14.28 -17.35
C MET A 70 -10.68 14.08 -16.38
N ASP A 71 -11.22 12.86 -16.35
CA ASP A 71 -12.03 12.38 -15.22
C ASP A 71 -11.09 11.82 -14.15
N LEU A 72 -10.92 12.53 -13.04
CA LEU A 72 -10.24 12.04 -11.83
C LEU A 72 -11.22 11.85 -10.66
N LEU A 73 -12.52 11.65 -10.91
CA LEU A 73 -13.50 11.33 -9.88
C LEU A 73 -13.26 9.93 -9.32
N GLY A 74 -13.54 9.75 -8.02
CA GLY A 74 -13.30 8.49 -7.31
C GLY A 74 -12.09 8.58 -6.38
N GLY A 75 -11.61 7.40 -5.97
CA GLY A 75 -10.49 7.27 -5.05
C GLY A 75 -10.89 7.57 -3.61
N TYR A 76 -9.89 7.71 -2.76
CA TYR A 76 -10.07 7.93 -1.32
C TYR A 76 -9.48 9.27 -0.90
N TYR A 77 -10.18 9.96 -0.01
CA TYR A 77 -9.55 10.99 0.81
C TYR A 77 -8.55 10.34 1.76
N ASP A 78 -7.41 10.98 1.95
CA ASP A 78 -6.26 10.36 2.60
C ASP A 78 -6.49 10.10 4.09
N ALA A 79 -6.90 11.12 4.83
CA ALA A 79 -7.07 11.03 6.28
C ALA A 79 -8.34 11.76 6.76
N GLY A 80 -8.19 12.80 7.58
CA GLY A 80 -9.28 13.70 7.97
C GLY A 80 -9.42 14.92 7.06
N ASP A 81 -8.58 15.01 6.04
CA ASP A 81 -8.53 16.05 5.02
C ASP A 81 -9.27 15.58 3.76
N ASN A 82 -9.38 16.45 2.74
CA ASN A 82 -10.02 16.11 1.48
C ASN A 82 -9.04 16.07 0.29
N VAL A 83 -7.73 15.97 0.58
CA VAL A 83 -6.70 15.71 -0.43
C VAL A 83 -6.68 14.23 -0.80
N LYS A 84 -6.43 13.96 -2.07
CA LYS A 84 -6.14 12.60 -2.56
C LYS A 84 -4.64 12.48 -2.77
N PHE A 85 -3.92 11.89 -1.82
CA PHE A 85 -2.51 11.55 -1.98
C PHE A 85 -2.37 10.14 -2.56
N ASN A 86 -1.85 10.02 -3.78
CA ASN A 86 -1.89 8.74 -4.47
C ASN A 86 -0.84 7.75 -3.98
N PHE A 87 0.24 8.21 -3.36
CA PHE A 87 1.26 7.31 -2.81
C PHE A 87 0.72 6.44 -1.64
N PRO A 88 0.17 7.03 -0.55
CA PRO A 88 -0.48 6.23 0.50
C PRO A 88 -1.78 5.55 0.05
N MET A 89 -2.53 6.13 -0.89
CA MET A 89 -3.73 5.49 -1.45
C MET A 89 -3.39 4.21 -2.23
N ALA A 90 -2.34 4.27 -3.07
CA ALA A 90 -1.85 3.12 -3.81
C ALA A 90 -1.38 2.03 -2.84
N PHE A 91 -0.56 2.39 -1.84
CA PHE A 91 -0.15 1.45 -0.78
C PHE A 91 -1.34 0.79 -0.09
N SER A 92 -2.32 1.57 0.34
CA SER A 92 -3.53 1.07 1.01
C SER A 92 -4.32 0.12 0.09
N THR A 93 -4.39 0.43 -1.21
CA THR A 93 -5.04 -0.42 -2.22
C THR A 93 -4.26 -1.73 -2.42
N THR A 94 -2.93 -1.67 -2.51
CA THR A 94 -2.05 -2.85 -2.58
C THR A 94 -2.26 -3.74 -1.36
N MET A 95 -2.31 -3.16 -0.16
CA MET A 95 -2.47 -3.90 1.11
C MET A 95 -3.84 -4.53 1.25
N LEU A 96 -4.90 -3.83 0.84
CA LEU A 96 -6.25 -4.40 0.86
C LEU A 96 -6.36 -5.56 -0.14
N ALA A 97 -5.80 -5.40 -1.34
CA ALA A 97 -5.72 -6.47 -2.34
C ALA A 97 -4.90 -7.66 -1.83
N TRP A 98 -3.73 -7.42 -1.24
CA TRP A 98 -2.89 -8.49 -0.67
C TRP A 98 -3.63 -9.24 0.45
N SER A 99 -4.34 -8.52 1.31
CA SER A 99 -5.15 -9.11 2.38
C SER A 99 -6.24 -10.04 1.82
N VAL A 100 -6.94 -9.63 0.76
CA VAL A 100 -7.94 -10.49 0.10
C VAL A 100 -7.29 -11.70 -0.58
N ILE A 101 -6.13 -11.53 -1.20
CA ILE A 101 -5.39 -12.63 -1.85
C ILE A 101 -4.99 -13.72 -0.85
N GLU A 102 -4.47 -13.34 0.32
CA GLU A 102 -3.95 -14.31 1.30
C GLU A 102 -5.04 -14.81 2.27
N LEU A 103 -5.99 -13.93 2.64
CA LEU A 103 -6.92 -14.16 3.75
C LEU A 103 -8.40 -14.06 3.36
N GLY A 104 -8.73 -13.84 2.07
CA GLY A 104 -10.10 -13.61 1.62
C GLY A 104 -11.10 -14.69 2.00
N GLN A 105 -10.66 -15.96 2.07
CA GLN A 105 -11.50 -17.08 2.50
C GLN A 105 -12.00 -16.96 3.96
N PHE A 106 -11.32 -16.17 4.80
CA PHE A 106 -11.68 -15.95 6.20
C PHE A 106 -12.52 -14.69 6.41
N MET A 107 -12.76 -13.88 5.36
CA MET A 107 -13.50 -12.61 5.48
C MET A 107 -15.03 -12.80 5.52
N GLY A 108 -15.54 -13.99 5.22
CA GLY A 108 -16.98 -14.29 5.29
C GLY A 108 -17.83 -13.28 4.50
N PRO A 109 -18.87 -12.67 5.10
CA PRO A 109 -19.73 -11.72 4.41
C PRO A 109 -19.03 -10.40 4.01
N ASP A 110 -17.93 -10.05 4.68
CA ASP A 110 -17.18 -8.83 4.40
C ASP A 110 -16.30 -8.92 3.16
N LEU A 111 -16.09 -10.12 2.61
CA LEU A 111 -15.30 -10.30 1.39
C LEU A 111 -15.79 -9.42 0.25
N GLN A 112 -17.11 -9.37 0.01
CA GLN A 112 -17.66 -8.55 -1.06
C GLN A 112 -17.40 -7.06 -0.85
N HIS A 113 -17.50 -6.58 0.40
CA HIS A 113 -17.21 -5.18 0.73
C HIS A 113 -15.73 -4.86 0.56
N ALA A 114 -14.83 -5.79 0.89
CA ALA A 114 -13.40 -5.63 0.63
C ALA A 114 -13.11 -5.58 -0.89
N LEU A 115 -13.75 -6.44 -1.69
CA LEU A 115 -13.66 -6.41 -3.16
C LEU A 115 -14.14 -5.08 -3.74
N ASP A 116 -15.26 -4.56 -3.26
CA ASP A 116 -15.80 -3.26 -3.70
C ASP A 116 -14.86 -2.11 -3.35
N SER A 117 -14.23 -2.15 -2.17
CA SER A 117 -13.22 -1.17 -1.76
C SER A 117 -11.92 -1.27 -2.58
N ILE A 118 -11.46 -2.46 -2.94
CA ILE A 118 -10.31 -2.63 -3.84
C ILE A 118 -10.64 -2.05 -5.22
N ARG A 119 -11.83 -2.37 -5.77
CA ARG A 119 -12.29 -1.83 -7.05
C ARG A 119 -12.30 -0.31 -7.05
N TRP A 120 -12.83 0.31 -6.00
CA TRP A 120 -12.91 1.77 -5.91
C TRP A 120 -11.54 2.45 -6.01
N GLY A 121 -10.54 1.89 -5.32
CA GLY A 121 -9.15 2.36 -5.42
C GLY A 121 -8.54 2.08 -6.80
N ALA A 122 -8.67 0.85 -7.29
CA ALA A 122 -8.09 0.43 -8.57
C ALA A 122 -8.68 1.20 -9.77
N ASP A 123 -9.98 1.46 -9.79
CA ASP A 123 -10.63 2.24 -10.84
C ASP A 123 -10.12 3.68 -10.87
N TYR A 124 -9.91 4.29 -9.70
CA TYR A 124 -9.30 5.61 -9.62
C TYR A 124 -7.83 5.61 -10.07
N LEU A 125 -7.04 4.61 -9.67
CA LEU A 125 -5.64 4.50 -10.09
C LEU A 125 -5.47 4.22 -11.60
N LEU A 126 -6.45 3.55 -12.23
CA LEU A 126 -6.53 3.45 -13.68
C LEU A 126 -6.72 4.82 -14.33
N LYS A 127 -7.63 5.64 -13.80
CA LYS A 127 -7.86 7.01 -14.29
C LYS A 127 -6.63 7.90 -14.07
N SER A 128 -5.99 7.82 -12.91
CA SER A 128 -4.81 8.63 -12.54
C SER A 128 -3.57 8.32 -13.37
N THR A 129 -3.62 7.29 -14.22
CA THR A 129 -2.53 6.84 -15.09
C THR A 129 -2.94 6.80 -16.57
N ASP A 130 -4.09 7.38 -16.93
CA ASP A 130 -4.66 7.24 -18.28
C ASP A 130 -4.02 8.15 -19.33
N LEU A 131 -3.34 9.22 -18.90
CA LEU A 131 -2.55 10.04 -19.81
C LEU A 131 -1.19 9.39 -20.10
N PRO A 132 -0.82 9.16 -21.37
CA PRO A 132 0.48 8.59 -21.71
C PRO A 132 1.65 9.38 -21.12
N GLY A 133 2.56 8.67 -20.44
CA GLY A 133 3.77 9.27 -19.86
C GLY A 133 3.54 10.20 -18.67
N LYS A 134 2.35 10.13 -18.04
CA LYS A 134 1.96 10.92 -16.88
C LYS A 134 1.32 10.04 -15.81
N VAL A 135 1.61 10.33 -14.55
CA VAL A 135 0.95 9.72 -13.39
C VAL A 135 0.54 10.85 -12.45
N THR A 136 -0.74 10.94 -12.11
CA THR A 136 -1.20 11.89 -11.09
C THR A 136 -0.74 11.40 -9.72
N ALA A 137 -0.01 12.25 -9.00
CA ALA A 137 0.51 11.99 -7.66
C ALA A 137 -0.40 12.49 -6.55
N ALA A 138 -1.12 13.59 -6.79
CA ALA A 138 -2.11 14.10 -5.85
C ALA A 138 -3.21 14.93 -6.54
N VAL A 139 -4.37 15.08 -5.88
CA VAL A 139 -5.45 16.00 -6.27
C VAL A 139 -5.97 16.73 -5.04
N GLY A 140 -5.97 18.07 -5.08
CA GLY A 140 -6.25 18.93 -3.92
C GLY A 140 -5.02 19.75 -3.53
N ASN A 141 -5.14 21.07 -3.41
CA ASN A 141 -4.07 21.87 -2.82
C ASN A 141 -4.03 21.61 -1.31
N PRO A 142 -2.98 20.99 -0.77
CA PRO A 142 -3.02 20.48 0.59
C PRO A 142 -2.99 21.59 1.64
N ILE A 143 -2.33 22.71 1.36
CA ILE A 143 -2.30 23.84 2.29
C ILE A 143 -3.66 24.52 2.37
N ALA A 144 -4.33 24.74 1.24
CA ALA A 144 -5.66 25.33 1.22
C ALA A 144 -6.69 24.41 1.88
N ASP A 145 -6.64 23.11 1.57
CA ASP A 145 -7.50 22.09 2.16
C ASP A 145 -7.35 22.04 3.69
N HIS A 146 -6.12 21.98 4.21
CA HIS A 146 -5.87 21.87 5.64
C HIS A 146 -6.15 23.16 6.43
N ASN A 147 -6.21 24.31 5.74
CA ASN A 147 -6.64 25.57 6.34
C ASN A 147 -8.17 25.69 6.43
N CYS A 148 -8.92 24.75 5.85
CA CYS A 148 -10.38 24.73 5.86
C CYS A 148 -10.91 23.52 6.63
N TRP A 149 -11.84 23.75 7.57
CA TRP A 149 -12.56 22.68 8.25
C TRP A 149 -13.96 22.57 7.67
N GLU A 150 -14.13 21.69 6.69
CA GLU A 150 -15.38 21.58 5.94
C GLU A 150 -15.72 20.13 5.57
N ARG A 151 -16.99 19.93 5.23
CA ARG A 151 -17.44 18.66 4.66
C ARG A 151 -16.90 18.54 3.23
N PRO A 152 -16.49 17.34 2.77
CA PRO A 152 -16.05 17.16 1.38
C PRO A 152 -17.10 17.60 0.35
N GLU A 153 -18.38 17.50 0.69
CA GLU A 153 -19.51 17.90 -0.14
C GLU A 153 -19.61 19.43 -0.35
N ASP A 154 -19.06 20.23 0.56
CA ASP A 154 -19.14 21.69 0.54
C ASP A 154 -17.85 22.36 0.05
N MET A 155 -16.82 21.57 -0.28
CA MET A 155 -15.48 22.08 -0.62
C MET A 155 -15.47 23.18 -1.67
N ASP A 156 -14.85 24.30 -1.32
CA ASP A 156 -14.57 25.41 -2.24
C ASP A 156 -13.06 25.67 -2.44
N THR A 157 -12.20 24.90 -1.78
CA THR A 157 -10.74 25.00 -1.92
C THR A 157 -10.24 24.53 -3.30
N PRO A 158 -9.09 25.06 -3.80
CA PRO A 158 -8.54 24.63 -5.08
C PRO A 158 -8.20 23.14 -5.14
N ARG A 159 -8.77 22.44 -6.13
CA ARG A 159 -8.55 20.99 -6.34
C ARG A 159 -7.54 20.69 -7.45
N THR A 160 -6.36 21.30 -7.36
CA THR A 160 -5.27 21.18 -8.34
C THR A 160 -4.75 19.74 -8.45
N SER A 161 -4.51 19.27 -9.68
CA SER A 161 -3.91 17.97 -9.97
C SER A 161 -2.38 18.09 -10.10
N TYR A 162 -1.63 17.35 -9.28
CA TYR A 162 -0.17 17.30 -9.32
C TYR A 162 0.29 16.04 -10.05
N VAL A 163 1.09 16.20 -11.11
CA VAL A 163 1.37 15.12 -12.07
C VAL A 163 2.87 14.96 -12.27
N VAL A 164 3.37 13.75 -12.07
CA VAL A 164 4.72 13.36 -12.46
C VAL A 164 4.75 12.92 -13.93
N ASN A 165 5.88 13.17 -14.59
CA ASN A 165 6.06 12.93 -16.02
C ASN A 165 7.53 12.62 -16.33
N GLN A 166 7.88 12.51 -17.62
CA GLN A 166 9.22 12.13 -18.07
C GLN A 166 10.33 13.09 -17.65
N THR A 167 10.04 14.39 -17.48
CA THR A 167 11.03 15.41 -17.05
C THR A 167 10.94 15.76 -15.58
N HIS A 168 9.81 15.44 -14.94
CA HIS A 168 9.53 15.62 -13.52
C HIS A 168 9.06 14.26 -12.96
N PRO A 169 9.98 13.30 -12.78
CA PRO A 169 9.63 11.91 -12.44
C PRO A 169 9.15 11.72 -10.99
N GLY A 170 8.56 10.57 -10.74
CA GLY A 170 8.17 10.10 -9.41
C GLY A 170 8.09 8.58 -9.40
N SER A 171 9.24 7.92 -9.25
CA SER A 171 9.37 6.47 -9.35
C SER A 171 8.58 5.75 -8.27
N GLU A 172 8.62 6.24 -7.05
CA GLU A 172 7.97 5.65 -5.89
C GLU A 172 6.45 5.62 -6.04
N VAL A 173 5.80 6.78 -6.23
CA VAL A 173 4.34 6.86 -6.42
C VAL A 173 3.89 6.08 -7.65
N SER A 174 4.68 6.08 -8.72
CA SER A 174 4.35 5.35 -9.95
C SER A 174 4.49 3.83 -9.75
N ALA A 175 5.55 3.36 -9.11
CA ALA A 175 5.77 1.94 -8.88
C ALA A 175 4.81 1.36 -7.82
N GLU A 176 4.45 2.11 -6.78
CA GLU A 176 3.40 1.70 -5.86
C GLU A 176 2.02 1.68 -6.54
N THR A 177 1.73 2.65 -7.42
CA THR A 177 0.51 2.63 -8.25
C THR A 177 0.48 1.37 -9.14
N ALA A 178 1.61 1.02 -9.77
CA ALA A 178 1.71 -0.22 -10.53
C ALA A 178 1.51 -1.47 -9.66
N ALA A 179 2.07 -1.49 -8.45
CA ALA A 179 1.87 -2.57 -7.48
C ALA A 179 0.39 -2.74 -7.10
N ALA A 180 -0.30 -1.63 -6.81
CA ALA A 180 -1.71 -1.62 -6.44
C ALA A 180 -2.61 -2.15 -7.56
N ILE A 181 -2.40 -1.68 -8.79
CA ILE A 181 -3.13 -2.12 -9.98
C ILE A 181 -2.83 -3.60 -10.26
N ALA A 182 -1.56 -4.03 -10.17
CA ALA A 182 -1.16 -5.42 -10.35
C ALA A 182 -1.80 -6.33 -9.29
N ALA A 183 -1.70 -6.02 -8.00
CA ALA A 183 -2.30 -6.80 -6.93
C ALA A 183 -3.82 -6.91 -7.11
N SER A 184 -4.50 -5.81 -7.41
CA SER A 184 -5.94 -5.78 -7.69
C SER A 184 -6.32 -6.68 -8.87
N SER A 185 -5.48 -6.76 -9.90
CA SER A 185 -5.74 -7.63 -11.06
C SER A 185 -5.83 -9.11 -10.67
N LEU A 186 -5.06 -9.55 -9.66
CA LEU A 186 -5.06 -10.93 -9.19
C LEU A 186 -6.34 -11.25 -8.42
N VAL A 187 -6.82 -10.30 -7.61
CA VAL A 187 -8.09 -10.38 -6.88
C VAL A 187 -9.26 -10.62 -7.85
N PHE A 188 -9.30 -9.90 -8.98
CA PHE A 188 -10.40 -9.99 -9.94
C PHE A 188 -10.19 -11.03 -11.05
N LYS A 189 -9.09 -11.79 -11.04
CA LYS A 189 -8.68 -12.67 -12.14
C LYS A 189 -9.74 -13.72 -12.51
N SER A 190 -10.36 -14.35 -11.53
CA SER A 190 -11.35 -15.42 -11.74
C SER A 190 -12.74 -14.87 -12.07
N ALA A 191 -13.20 -13.87 -11.33
CA ALA A 191 -14.55 -13.33 -11.45
C ALA A 191 -14.73 -12.35 -12.63
N GLN A 192 -13.68 -11.60 -12.98
CA GLN A 192 -13.76 -10.49 -13.96
C GLN A 192 -12.51 -10.43 -14.83
N HIS A 193 -12.35 -11.46 -15.68
CA HIS A 193 -11.14 -11.67 -16.47
C HIS A 193 -10.73 -10.48 -17.35
N ARG A 194 -11.68 -9.82 -18.03
CA ARG A 194 -11.39 -8.65 -18.88
C ARG A 194 -10.81 -7.47 -18.08
N TYR A 195 -11.41 -7.18 -16.93
CA TYR A 195 -10.93 -6.14 -16.02
C TYR A 195 -9.55 -6.49 -15.44
N SER A 196 -9.34 -7.75 -15.07
CA SER A 196 -8.02 -8.25 -14.65
C SER A 196 -6.95 -8.02 -15.72
N ILE A 197 -7.21 -8.33 -17.00
CA ILE A 197 -6.27 -8.07 -18.11
C ILE A 197 -5.99 -6.58 -18.26
N GLN A 198 -7.01 -5.73 -18.20
CA GLN A 198 -6.85 -4.28 -18.28
C GLN A 198 -5.92 -3.76 -17.17
N LEU A 199 -6.14 -4.20 -15.94
CA LEU A 199 -5.29 -3.86 -14.80
C LEU A 199 -3.85 -4.33 -15.01
N VAL A 200 -3.63 -5.60 -15.42
CA VAL A 200 -2.29 -6.11 -15.69
C VAL A 200 -1.56 -5.28 -16.74
N ASN A 201 -2.22 -4.96 -17.86
CA ASN A 201 -1.59 -4.19 -18.93
C ASN A 201 -1.19 -2.80 -18.46
N ARG A 202 -2.10 -2.09 -17.77
CA ARG A 202 -1.79 -0.76 -17.24
C ARG A 202 -0.69 -0.81 -16.17
N ALA A 203 -0.70 -1.81 -15.28
CA ALA A 203 0.36 -1.97 -14.29
C ALA A 203 1.75 -2.13 -14.92
N LYS A 204 1.86 -2.86 -16.04
CA LYS A 204 3.12 -2.99 -16.78
C LYS A 204 3.59 -1.65 -17.36
N GLU A 205 2.68 -0.89 -17.98
CA GLU A 205 2.98 0.42 -18.56
C GLU A 205 3.44 1.43 -17.50
N VAL A 206 2.74 1.48 -16.36
CA VAL A 206 3.06 2.40 -15.26
C VAL A 206 4.38 2.02 -14.60
N PHE A 207 4.66 0.72 -14.43
CA PHE A 207 5.95 0.27 -13.92
C PHE A 207 7.10 0.59 -14.88
N GLU A 208 6.91 0.38 -16.18
CA GLU A 208 7.91 0.75 -17.18
C GLU A 208 8.21 2.24 -17.14
N PHE A 209 7.19 3.09 -17.01
CA PHE A 209 7.36 4.52 -16.79
C PHE A 209 8.18 4.83 -15.53
N ALA A 210 7.83 4.20 -14.39
CA ALA A 210 8.49 4.41 -13.10
C ALA A 210 9.99 4.05 -13.14
N ASP A 211 10.33 2.95 -13.82
CA ASP A 211 11.70 2.45 -13.93
C ASP A 211 12.53 3.21 -14.97
N LYS A 212 11.91 3.60 -16.08
CA LYS A 212 12.58 4.32 -17.18
C LYS A 212 12.90 5.76 -16.83
N PHE A 213 11.99 6.45 -16.13
CA PHE A 213 12.14 7.85 -15.75
C PHE A 213 12.33 7.93 -14.23
N ARG A 214 13.56 7.68 -13.78
CA ARG A 214 13.85 7.60 -12.34
C ARG A 214 14.00 8.95 -11.67
N GLY A 215 13.33 9.12 -10.54
CA GLY A 215 13.52 10.26 -9.65
C GLY A 215 12.39 10.38 -8.63
N ASN A 216 12.63 11.20 -7.60
CA ASN A 216 11.72 11.35 -6.48
C ASN A 216 10.69 12.45 -6.77
N TYR A 217 9.42 12.15 -6.50
CA TYR A 217 8.29 13.03 -6.73
C TYR A 217 8.32 14.29 -5.86
N LYS A 218 9.03 14.30 -4.73
CA LYS A 218 9.22 15.52 -3.93
C LYS A 218 9.98 16.58 -4.71
N ASP A 219 10.91 16.16 -5.58
CA ASP A 219 11.71 17.06 -6.39
C ASP A 219 10.94 17.54 -7.64
N SER A 220 9.87 16.84 -7.99
CA SER A 220 9.04 17.07 -9.18
C SER A 220 7.76 17.86 -8.87
N VAL A 221 7.03 17.42 -7.86
CA VAL A 221 5.70 17.92 -7.47
C VAL A 221 5.61 18.17 -5.96
N GLY A 222 6.74 18.44 -5.30
CA GLY A 222 6.84 18.66 -3.86
C GLY A 222 5.81 19.64 -3.30
N GLN A 223 5.44 20.69 -4.04
CA GLN A 223 4.41 21.66 -3.64
C GLN A 223 3.01 21.04 -3.39
N GLY A 224 2.74 19.86 -3.94
CA GLY A 224 1.46 19.16 -3.79
C GLY A 224 1.51 17.93 -2.89
N VAL A 225 2.69 17.53 -2.41
CA VAL A 225 2.87 16.26 -1.67
C VAL A 225 3.70 16.43 -0.39
N CYS A 226 4.50 17.49 -0.30
CA CYS A 226 5.31 17.83 0.86
C CYS A 226 4.72 19.00 1.66
N PRO A 227 4.86 19.02 3.00
CA PRO A 227 5.64 18.12 3.85
C PRO A 227 4.95 16.79 4.23
N PHE A 228 3.78 16.48 3.66
CA PHE A 228 2.88 15.42 4.13
C PHE A 228 3.40 14.01 3.89
N TYR A 229 3.58 13.64 2.63
CA TYR A 229 4.04 12.31 2.21
C TYR A 229 5.40 12.37 1.53
N CYS A 230 6.29 13.22 2.00
CA CYS A 230 7.62 13.33 1.40
C CYS A 230 8.44 12.08 1.60
N ASP A 231 9.14 11.70 0.54
CA ASP A 231 10.14 10.66 0.62
C ASP A 231 11.56 11.26 0.67
N TRP A 232 12.18 11.21 1.86
CA TRP A 232 13.42 11.92 2.19
C TRP A 232 14.70 11.07 2.07
N GLY A 233 14.67 9.90 1.43
CA GLY A 233 15.89 9.09 1.23
C GLY A 233 16.57 9.33 -0.13
N SER A 234 17.90 9.23 -0.19
CA SER A 234 18.67 9.42 -1.44
C SER A 234 18.54 8.25 -2.45
N TYR A 235 17.88 7.15 -2.06
CA TYR A 235 17.66 5.91 -2.85
C TYR A 235 16.23 5.39 -2.71
N SER A 236 15.30 6.27 -2.43
CA SER A 236 14.12 5.95 -1.65
C SER A 236 12.92 5.44 -2.40
N TYR A 237 13.05 5.29 -3.71
CA TYR A 237 12.06 4.64 -4.57
C TYR A 237 12.47 3.23 -4.97
N MET A 238 13.69 2.78 -4.59
CA MET A 238 14.20 1.49 -5.02
C MET A 238 13.38 0.34 -4.43
N ASP A 239 12.92 0.48 -3.20
CA ASP A 239 12.01 -0.48 -2.60
C ASP A 239 10.67 -0.51 -3.33
N GLU A 240 10.07 0.63 -3.72
CA GLU A 240 8.86 0.63 -4.55
C GLU A 240 9.08 -0.02 -5.92
N LEU A 241 10.23 0.22 -6.57
CA LEU A 241 10.55 -0.44 -7.84
C LEU A 241 10.70 -1.96 -7.67
N ILE A 242 11.33 -2.42 -6.60
CA ILE A 242 11.46 -3.86 -6.32
C ILE A 242 10.10 -4.46 -5.95
N TRP A 243 9.29 -3.74 -5.17
CA TRP A 243 7.95 -4.10 -4.77
C TRP A 243 6.99 -4.23 -5.95
N GLY A 244 6.94 -3.21 -6.83
CA GLY A 244 6.18 -3.23 -8.06
C GLY A 244 6.59 -4.37 -9.00
N ALA A 245 7.90 -4.60 -9.16
CA ALA A 245 8.40 -5.75 -9.92
C ALA A 245 7.99 -7.09 -9.29
N ALA A 246 8.05 -7.23 -7.96
CA ALA A 246 7.64 -8.45 -7.27
C ALA A 246 6.15 -8.75 -7.46
N TRP A 247 5.28 -7.73 -7.40
CA TRP A 247 3.85 -7.87 -7.70
C TRP A 247 3.60 -8.25 -9.15
N LEU A 248 4.24 -7.55 -10.09
CA LEU A 248 4.13 -7.87 -11.51
C LEU A 248 4.62 -9.29 -11.80
N PHE A 249 5.70 -9.75 -11.16
CA PHE A 249 6.12 -11.15 -11.26
C PHE A 249 5.08 -12.10 -10.68
N LYS A 250 4.54 -11.82 -9.48
CA LYS A 250 3.51 -12.66 -8.84
C LYS A 250 2.32 -12.88 -9.77
N VAL A 251 1.90 -11.85 -10.50
CA VAL A 251 0.71 -11.86 -11.38
C VAL A 251 1.00 -12.43 -12.77
N THR A 252 2.10 -12.01 -13.40
CA THR A 252 2.37 -12.29 -14.82
C THR A 252 3.24 -13.53 -15.03
N LYS A 253 4.06 -13.89 -14.02
CA LYS A 253 5.12 -14.91 -14.12
C LYS A 253 6.19 -14.61 -15.18
N GLU A 254 6.25 -13.38 -15.72
CA GLU A 254 7.27 -12.99 -16.69
C GLU A 254 8.64 -12.88 -16.03
N GLN A 255 9.64 -13.61 -16.56
CA GLN A 255 10.99 -13.70 -15.98
C GLN A 255 11.68 -12.34 -15.84
N LYS A 256 11.41 -11.38 -16.74
CA LYS A 256 11.97 -10.04 -16.68
C LYS A 256 11.74 -9.34 -15.33
N TYR A 257 10.58 -9.56 -14.70
CA TYR A 257 10.27 -8.97 -13.39
C TYR A 257 10.98 -9.70 -12.25
N ARG A 258 11.12 -11.04 -12.33
CA ARG A 258 11.93 -11.82 -11.39
C ARG A 258 13.40 -11.39 -11.45
N ASP A 259 13.94 -11.27 -12.65
CA ASP A 259 15.32 -10.86 -12.88
C ASP A 259 15.54 -9.42 -12.41
N TYR A 260 14.56 -8.53 -12.60
CA TYR A 260 14.59 -7.18 -12.06
C TYR A 260 14.71 -7.20 -10.52
N VAL A 261 13.86 -7.96 -9.83
CA VAL A 261 13.94 -8.12 -8.36
C VAL A 261 15.32 -8.65 -7.97
N GLN A 262 15.77 -9.76 -8.57
CA GLN A 262 17.05 -10.39 -8.22
C GLN A 262 18.26 -9.46 -8.45
N ASN A 263 18.23 -8.64 -9.49
CA ASN A 263 19.32 -7.73 -9.83
C ASN A 263 19.33 -6.46 -8.97
N ASN A 264 18.18 -6.05 -8.42
CA ASN A 264 18.05 -4.80 -7.68
C ASN A 264 17.91 -4.99 -6.16
N ILE A 265 17.61 -6.19 -5.66
CA ILE A 265 17.36 -6.43 -4.22
C ILE A 265 18.55 -6.05 -3.32
N SER A 266 19.78 -6.05 -3.85
CA SER A 266 20.96 -5.59 -3.12
C SER A 266 21.00 -4.07 -2.85
N ASN A 267 20.15 -3.30 -3.52
CA ASN A 267 19.99 -1.86 -3.31
C ASN A 267 19.08 -1.55 -2.12
N LEU A 268 18.39 -2.55 -1.56
CA LEU A 268 17.66 -2.38 -0.31
C LEU A 268 18.62 -2.14 0.85
N PRO A 269 18.28 -1.26 1.79
CA PRO A 269 19.09 -0.99 2.96
C PRO A 269 19.29 -2.24 3.83
N ARG A 270 20.56 -2.64 4.06
CA ARG A 270 20.89 -3.75 4.99
C ARG A 270 20.93 -3.30 6.46
N ARG A 271 21.24 -2.02 6.69
CA ARG A 271 21.26 -1.28 7.95
C ARG A 271 21.35 0.18 7.57
N VAL A 272 20.47 1.04 8.07
CA VAL A 272 20.58 2.48 7.85
C VAL A 272 20.71 3.19 9.19
N ILE A 273 21.79 3.96 9.28
CA ILE A 273 22.10 4.89 10.36
C ILE A 273 22.02 6.26 9.71
N ARG A 274 21.08 7.12 10.15
CA ARG A 274 21.05 8.52 9.71
C ARG A 274 21.63 9.41 10.80
N LEU A 275 22.38 10.42 10.37
CA LEU A 275 22.74 11.56 11.20
C LEU A 275 21.66 12.63 10.98
N LEU A 276 20.81 12.86 11.98
CA LEU A 276 19.88 13.97 12.01
C LEU A 276 20.31 14.89 13.15
N ASN A 277 20.58 16.17 12.83
CA ASN A 277 21.04 17.18 13.80
C ASN A 277 22.29 16.79 14.61
N GLY A 278 23.19 15.97 14.04
CA GLY A 278 24.38 15.48 14.73
C GLY A 278 24.14 14.27 15.64
N GLU A 279 22.91 13.75 15.72
CA GLU A 279 22.57 12.56 16.48
C GLU A 279 22.33 11.35 15.57
N LEU A 280 22.77 10.18 16.07
CA LEU A 280 22.62 8.90 15.40
C LEU A 280 21.17 8.40 15.60
N GLN A 281 20.33 8.52 14.58
CA GLN A 281 18.97 7.97 14.61
C GLN A 281 18.87 6.76 13.68
N ALA A 282 18.22 5.69 14.17
CA ALA A 282 17.85 4.56 13.34
C ALA A 282 16.83 5.04 12.30
N ALA A 283 17.16 4.90 11.03
CA ALA A 283 16.26 5.23 9.94
C ALA A 283 16.24 4.02 8.99
N LYS A 284 15.09 3.67 8.43
CA LYS A 284 14.84 2.52 7.53
C LYS A 284 15.49 1.19 7.95
N SER A 285 14.67 0.34 8.56
CA SER A 285 15.03 -1.04 8.94
C SER A 285 14.66 -2.03 7.83
N PHE A 286 15.39 -3.14 7.71
CA PHE A 286 14.99 -4.28 6.86
C PHE A 286 13.60 -4.84 7.23
N ALA A 287 13.11 -4.51 8.42
CA ALA A 287 11.81 -4.88 8.95
C ALA A 287 10.76 -3.75 8.85
N GLU A 288 11.11 -2.60 8.27
CA GLU A 288 10.16 -1.50 8.09
C GLU A 288 9.17 -1.83 6.97
N PHE A 289 7.91 -1.46 7.20
CA PHE A 289 6.85 -1.63 6.23
C PHE A 289 5.75 -0.60 6.42
N GLY A 290 5.45 0.15 5.37
CA GLY A 290 4.47 1.21 5.38
C GLY A 290 4.38 1.89 4.02
N TRP A 291 3.66 3.01 3.97
CA TRP A 291 3.44 3.76 2.73
C TRP A 291 4.74 4.26 2.08
N ASP A 292 5.82 4.48 2.84
CA ASP A 292 7.14 4.96 2.37
C ASP A 292 8.23 3.87 2.31
N ALA A 293 8.02 2.72 2.94
CA ALA A 293 9.04 1.67 3.03
C ALA A 293 8.44 0.29 2.75
N LYS A 294 9.01 -0.44 1.78
CA LYS A 294 8.48 -1.76 1.36
C LYS A 294 9.37 -2.94 1.77
N ASP A 295 10.46 -2.71 2.50
CA ASP A 295 11.51 -3.69 2.79
C ASP A 295 10.98 -5.02 3.35
N ALA A 296 10.20 -4.98 4.45
CA ALA A 296 9.69 -6.22 5.05
C ALA A 296 8.67 -6.94 4.13
N GLY A 297 7.83 -6.16 3.44
CA GLY A 297 6.86 -6.67 2.48
C GLY A 297 7.53 -7.38 1.31
N ILE A 298 8.60 -6.80 0.75
CA ILE A 298 9.42 -7.42 -0.29
C ILE A 298 10.01 -8.72 0.23
N ASN A 299 10.64 -8.72 1.41
CA ASN A 299 11.25 -9.93 1.97
C ASN A 299 10.24 -11.08 2.09
N VAL A 300 9.03 -10.81 2.60
CA VAL A 300 7.96 -11.80 2.70
C VAL A 300 7.48 -12.25 1.33
N LEU A 301 7.12 -11.31 0.45
CA LEU A 301 6.55 -11.60 -0.87
C LEU A 301 7.53 -12.40 -1.74
N VAL A 302 8.80 -11.98 -1.74
CA VAL A 302 9.87 -12.55 -2.57
C VAL A 302 10.35 -13.90 -2.02
N SER A 303 10.37 -14.09 -0.68
CA SER A 303 10.66 -15.41 -0.10
C SER A 303 9.66 -16.47 -0.58
N GLY A 304 8.36 -16.16 -0.62
CA GLY A 304 7.34 -17.06 -1.17
C GLY A 304 7.49 -17.31 -2.68
N LEU A 305 8.11 -16.39 -3.42
CA LEU A 305 8.32 -16.50 -4.88
C LEU A 305 9.59 -17.29 -5.25
N VAL A 306 10.59 -17.36 -4.39
CA VAL A 306 11.90 -17.96 -4.69
C VAL A 306 12.27 -19.15 -3.81
N MET A 307 11.64 -19.35 -2.65
CA MET A 307 11.88 -20.54 -1.80
C MET A 307 11.28 -21.85 -2.35
N ASN A 308 10.77 -21.87 -3.58
CA ASN A 308 10.64 -23.10 -4.38
C ASN A 308 11.96 -23.51 -5.07
N SER A 309 13.07 -22.82 -4.78
CA SER A 309 14.42 -23.24 -5.17
C SER A 309 15.10 -23.97 -4.01
N THR A 310 15.79 -25.08 -4.30
CA THR A 310 16.58 -25.86 -3.32
C THR A 310 17.90 -25.18 -2.92
N SER A 311 18.09 -23.90 -3.24
CA SER A 311 19.29 -23.12 -2.86
C SER A 311 19.15 -22.57 -1.44
N ALA A 312 20.10 -22.89 -0.57
CA ALA A 312 20.14 -22.40 0.81
C ALA A 312 20.34 -20.86 0.91
N GLU A 313 20.76 -20.20 -0.17
CA GLU A 313 20.94 -18.74 -0.23
C GLU A 313 20.50 -18.19 -1.61
N PRO A 314 19.20 -17.85 -1.79
CA PRO A 314 18.69 -17.44 -3.11
C PRO A 314 19.16 -16.06 -3.59
N TYR A 315 19.74 -15.22 -2.73
CA TYR A 315 20.09 -13.81 -3.04
C TYR A 315 21.56 -13.44 -2.81
N VAL A 316 22.41 -14.37 -2.36
CA VAL A 316 23.84 -14.09 -2.21
C VAL A 316 24.55 -14.35 -3.55
N ARG A 317 24.96 -13.28 -4.24
CA ARG A 317 25.94 -13.41 -5.34
C ARG A 317 27.20 -14.03 -4.76
N ARG A 318 27.61 -15.22 -5.24
CA ARG A 318 28.99 -15.71 -5.09
C ARG A 318 29.95 -14.76 -5.81
N GLN A 319 30.38 -13.70 -5.13
CA GLN A 319 31.57 -12.96 -5.55
C GLN A 319 32.79 -13.64 -4.91
N VAL A 320 33.35 -14.62 -5.59
CA VAL A 320 34.78 -14.93 -5.50
C VAL A 320 35.29 -15.14 -6.92
N ARG A 321 35.65 -14.06 -7.60
CA ARG A 321 36.60 -14.12 -8.70
C ARG A 321 37.96 -13.87 -8.08
N LEU A 322 38.67 -14.94 -7.73
CA LEU A 322 40.11 -14.87 -7.46
C LEU A 322 40.76 -14.40 -8.77
N GLN A 323 41.12 -13.11 -8.85
CA GLN A 323 42.16 -12.69 -9.77
C GLN A 323 43.44 -13.35 -9.27
N ARG A 324 43.87 -14.40 -9.97
CA ARG A 324 45.26 -14.83 -9.92
C ARG A 324 46.06 -13.70 -10.56
N LEU A 325 46.83 -13.00 -9.73
CA LEU A 325 47.97 -12.23 -10.21
C LEU A 325 48.95 -13.23 -10.82
N ALA A 326 49.25 -13.04 -12.11
CA ALA A 326 50.48 -13.50 -12.73
C ALA A 326 51.38 -12.27 -12.90
#